data_AF-A0A522QAK2-F1
#
_entry.id   AF-A0A522QAK2-F1
#
_cell.length_a   1.000
_cell.length_b   1.000
_cell.length_c   1.000
_cell.angle_alpha   90.00
_cell.angle_beta   90.00
_cell.angle_gamma   90.00
#
_symmetry.space_group_name_H-M   'P 1'
#
loop_
_entity.id
_entity.type
_entity.pdbx_description
1 polymer ?
#
loop_
_entity_poly.entity_id
_entity_poly.type
_entity_poly.pdbx_seq_one_letter_code
_entity_poly.pdbx_strand_id
1 'polypeptide(L)' 'LRLPTFTVDAMELFKRLTLIVKNGRIAKVFYPVFPSNRNADDVLAWLHADARPRQAP' A
#
# COMPACT_ATOMS: atom_id res chain seq x y z
N LEU A 1 11.72 6.59 5.72
CA LEU A 1 10.30 6.29 5.99
C LEU A 1 10.22 5.51 7.30
N ARG A 2 9.22 5.75 8.16
CA ARG A 2 9.01 5.00 9.41
C ARG A 2 8.00 3.87 9.16
N LEU A 3 8.45 2.81 8.48
CA LEU A 3 7.58 1.70 8.11
C LEU A 3 7.25 0.82 9.32
N PRO A 4 6.06 0.21 9.37
CA PRO A 4 5.66 -0.64 10.48
C PRO A 4 6.50 -1.92 10.52
N THR A 5 7.22 -2.13 11.61
CA THR A 5 8.02 -3.33 11.87
C THR A 5 7.54 -4.10 13.10
N PHE A 6 8.02 -5.32 13.25
CA PHE A 6 7.88 -6.17 14.44
C PHE A 6 9.13 -7.05 14.59
N THR A 7 9.35 -7.60 15.78
CA THR A 7 10.53 -8.43 16.07
C THR A 7 10.12 -9.87 16.34
N VAL A 8 10.83 -10.83 15.74
CA VAL A 8 10.76 -12.28 16.04
C VAL A 8 12.17 -12.83 16.04
N ASP A 9 12.55 -13.59 17.08
CA ASP A 9 13.88 -14.19 17.22
C ASP A 9 15.03 -13.19 16.95
N ALA A 10 14.95 -12.00 17.56
CA ALA A 10 15.89 -10.89 17.39
C ALA A 10 16.02 -10.32 15.95
N MET A 11 15.19 -10.76 15.01
CA MET A 11 15.10 -10.23 13.65
C MET A 11 14.00 -9.17 13.56
N GLU A 12 14.33 -8.01 13.00
CA GLU A 12 13.35 -6.97 12.66
C GLU A 12 12.74 -7.23 11.27
N LEU A 13 11.42 -7.36 11.22
CA LEU A 13 10.66 -7.66 10.02
C LEU A 13 9.62 -6.57 9.75
N PHE A 14 9.28 -6.36 8.48
CA PHE A 14 8.14 -5.51 8.12
C PHE A 14 6.82 -6.22 8.39
N LYS A 15 5.85 -5.49 8.95
CA LYS A 15 4.45 -5.92 8.91
C LYS A 15 3.94 -5.88 7.46
N ARG A 16 2.93 -6.69 7.15
CA ARG A 16 2.31 -6.68 5.81
C ARG A 16 1.76 -5.28 5.49
N LEU A 17 2.25 -4.71 4.40
CA LEU A 17 1.90 -3.38 3.91
C LEU A 17 1.95 -3.39 2.38
N THR A 18 1.14 -2.55 1.73
CA THR A 18 1.22 -2.33 0.28
C THR A 18 1.40 -0.84 0.01
N LEU A 19 2.41 -0.50 -0.78
CA LEU A 19 2.71 0.87 -1.20
C LEU A 19 2.49 0.97 -2.71
N ILE A 20 1.73 1.98 -3.14
CA ILE A 20 1.68 2.35 -4.56
C ILE A 20 2.58 3.57 -4.74
N VAL A 21 3.59 3.44 -5.62
CA VAL A 21 4.60 4.47 -5.87
C VAL A 21 4.49 4.95 -7.32
N LYS A 22 4.45 6.27 -7.51
CA LYS A 22 4.43 6.92 -8.83
C LYS A 22 5.50 8.00 -8.87
N ASN A 23 6.36 7.97 -9.89
CA ASN A 23 7.43 8.95 -10.10
C ASN A 23 8.27 9.19 -8.83
N GLY A 24 8.66 8.11 -8.14
CA GLY A 24 9.44 8.18 -6.91
C GLY A 24 8.69 8.68 -5.66
N ARG A 25 7.37 8.91 -5.74
CA ARG A 25 6.53 9.35 -4.61
C ARG A 25 5.51 8.28 -4.22
N ILE A 26 5.34 8.03 -2.93
CA ILE A 26 4.28 7.17 -2.42
C ILE A 26 2.94 7.88 -2.66
N ALA A 27 2.11 7.30 -3.52
CA ALA A 27 0.79 7.80 -3.89
C ALA A 27 -0.31 7.23 -2.98
N LYS A 28 -0.14 6.00 -2.48
CA LYS A 28 -1.08 5.34 -1.57
C LYS A 28 -0.37 4.32 -0.68
N VAL A 29 -0.86 4.18 0.54
CA VAL A 29 -0.45 3.17 1.50
C VAL A 29 -1.69 2.37 1.91
N PHE A 30 -1.58 1.05 1.91
CA PHE A 30 -2.52 0.13 2.55
C PHE A 30 -1.84 -0.47 3.77
N TYR A 31 -2.26 -0.03 4.96
CA TYR A 31 -1.83 -0.55 6.24
C TYR A 31 -2.85 -0.17 7.33
N PRO A 32 -3.24 -1.10 8.23
CA PRO A 32 -2.91 -2.52 8.19
C PRO A 32 -3.58 -3.22 7.01
N VAL A 33 -2.95 -4.27 6.49
CA VAL A 33 -3.54 -5.09 5.43
C VAL A 33 -4.43 -6.17 6.04
N PHE A 34 -5.75 -5.97 6.03
CA PHE A 34 -6.74 -6.93 6.54
C PHE A 34 -8.12 -6.76 5.84
N PRO A 35 -8.80 -7.86 5.46
CA PRO A 35 -8.31 -9.23 5.43
C PRO A 35 -7.28 -9.40 4.30
N SER A 36 -6.22 -10.17 4.57
CA SER A 36 -5.03 -10.18 3.70
C SER A 36 -5.28 -10.73 2.29
N ASN A 37 -6.32 -11.55 2.12
CA ASN A 37 -6.75 -12.13 0.85
C ASN A 37 -7.48 -11.14 -0.07
N ARG A 38 -8.04 -10.04 0.46
CA ARG A 38 -8.74 -9.01 -0.34
C ARG A 38 -7.85 -7.87 -0.83
N ASN A 39 -6.62 -7.78 -0.32
CA ASN A 39 -5.79 -6.61 -0.59
C ASN A 39 -5.44 -6.43 -2.08
N ALA A 40 -5.35 -7.53 -2.84
CA ALA A 40 -5.17 -7.45 -4.29
C ALA A 40 -6.35 -6.72 -4.95
N ASP A 41 -7.58 -7.05 -4.57
CA ASP A 41 -8.79 -6.42 -5.10
C ASP A 41 -8.85 -4.94 -4.72
N ASP A 42 -8.48 -4.57 -3.48
CA ASP A 42 -8.41 -3.18 -3.03
C ASP A 42 -7.39 -2.35 -3.83
N VAL A 43 -6.25 -2.95 -4.17
CA VAL A 43 -5.21 -2.33 -5.00
C VAL A 43 -5.72 -2.12 -6.42
N LEU A 44 -6.36 -3.14 -7.02
CA LEU A 44 -6.96 -3.03 -8.35
C LEU A 44 -8.05 -1.95 -8.39
N ALA A 45 -8.94 -1.93 -7.41
CA ALA A 45 -9.99 -0.92 -7.29
C ALA A 45 -9.40 0.49 -7.20
N TRP A 46 -8.33 0.68 -6.41
CA TRP A 46 -7.64 1.96 -6.32
C TRP A 46 -7.00 2.34 -7.66
N LEU A 47 -6.30 1.42 -8.33
CA LEU A 47 -5.67 1.68 -9.63
C LEU A 47 -6.70 2.04 -10.69
N HIS A 48 -7.85 1.38 -10.74
CA HIS A 48 -8.94 1.73 -11.66
C HIS A 48 -9.57 3.10 -11.34
N ALA A 49 -9.70 3.45 -10.07
CA ALA A 49 -10.21 4.76 -9.66
C ALA A 49 -9.23 5.90 -10.00
N ASP A 50 -7.93 5.67 -9.85
CA ASP A 50 -6.88 6.64 -10.12
C ASP A 50 -6.49 6.71 -11.61
N ALA A 51 -6.70 5.66 -12.40
CA ALA A 51 -6.54 5.67 -13.86
C ALA A 51 -7.63 6.48 -14.57
N ARG A 52 -8.76 6.79 -13.92
CA ARG A 52 -9.68 7.81 -14.44
C ARG A 52 -8.92 9.13 -14.45
N PRO A 53 -8.84 9.83 -15.60
CA PRO A 53 -8.11 11.08 -15.69
C PRO A 53 -8.62 11.99 -14.57
N ARG A 54 -7.69 12.43 -13.73
CA ARG A 54 -7.93 13.49 -12.77
C ARG A 54 -8.41 14.67 -13.61
N GLN A 55 -9.73 14.88 -13.68
CA GLN A 55 -10.30 16.02 -14.39
C GLN A 55 -9.65 17.25 -13.75
N ALA A 56 -8.77 17.89 -14.51
CA ALA A 56 -8.20 19.17 -14.15
C ALA A 56 -9.23 20.24 -14.57
N PRO A 57 -9.52 21.24 -13.73
CA PRO A 57 -10.18 22.46 -14.18
C PRO A 57 -9.30 23.23 -15.16
#